data_AF-A0A5C4MGQ2-F1
#
_entry.id   AF-A0A5C4MGQ2-F1
#
_cell.length_a   1.000
_cell.length_b   1.000
_cell.length_c   1.000
_cell.angle_alpha   90.00
_cell.angle_beta   90.00
_cell.angle_gamma   90.00
#
_symmetry.space_group_name_H-M   'P 1'
#
loop_
_entity.id
_entity.type
_entity.pdbx_description
1 polymer ?
#
loop_
_entity_poly.entity_id
_entity_poly.type
_entity_poly.pdbx_seq_one_letter_code
_entity_poly.pdbx_strand_id
1 'polypeptide(L)'
;VGGSAPRGLMARFETAGRDPIFWLHHANIDRLWEAWLRRGNNRNPTRNDWRDAPWVFGSGTTTTTLTTAQVIDPRRPPLGYRYADMPVAAAREALAERFDEVPQPVAEQEERPPEMVGASSGPVPVGSRPSTARVDVNAPRGPVARLIGESGGVPPGSRVFLRLENVTATRLGAGSVVVHVNVPSGASPRDFPDRKAGLLSMFGVIESSKKSDTHSGSGKNATFEITRIVKTLAAAGQWDPKKLDVSFTPVPDATGSVPEGDVAVGRVSLFYA
;
A
#
# COMPACT_ATOMS: atom_id res chain seq x y z
N VAL A 1 9.41 23.74 7.30
CA VAL A 1 9.18 22.27 7.18
C VAL A 1 9.81 21.83 5.87
N GLY A 2 10.83 20.98 5.92
CA GLY A 2 11.68 20.65 4.76
C GLY A 2 12.93 21.54 4.70
N GLY A 3 13.95 21.14 5.46
CA GLY A 3 15.31 21.65 5.32
C GLY A 3 16.20 20.49 4.90
N SER A 4 17.12 20.76 3.97
CA SER A 4 18.27 19.93 3.67
C SER A 4 19.03 19.55 4.95
N ALA A 5 19.70 18.41 4.91
CA ALA A 5 20.17 17.65 6.06
C ALA A 5 20.57 18.46 7.32
N PRO A 6 20.10 18.04 8.53
CA PRO A 6 19.29 16.85 8.76
C PRO A 6 17.83 17.04 8.30
N ARG A 7 17.24 15.99 7.72
CA ARG A 7 15.81 15.95 7.40
C ARG A 7 15.04 16.32 8.70
N GLY A 8 14.00 17.17 8.59
CA GLY A 8 13.26 17.67 9.76
C GLY A 8 12.64 16.55 10.61
N LEU A 9 12.19 16.88 11.83
CA LEU A 9 11.69 15.90 12.83
C LEU A 9 10.63 14.94 12.28
N MET A 10 9.74 15.41 11.41
CA MET A 10 8.71 14.63 10.72
C MET A 10 9.23 13.54 9.77
N ALA A 11 10.53 13.49 9.48
CA ALA A 11 11.11 12.60 8.46
C ALA A 11 11.48 11.20 8.97
N ARG A 12 11.34 10.92 10.27
CA ARG A 12 11.62 9.61 10.88
C ARG A 12 10.60 9.24 11.94
N PHE A 13 10.32 7.95 12.11
CA PHE A 13 9.35 7.46 13.09
C PHE A 13 9.72 7.87 14.52
N GLU A 14 11.00 7.79 14.87
CA GLU A 14 11.51 8.01 16.22
C GLU A 14 11.47 9.48 16.65
N THR A 15 11.41 10.40 15.69
CA THR A 15 11.43 11.85 15.95
C THR A 15 10.15 12.56 15.58
N ALA A 16 9.30 11.98 14.72
CA ALA A 16 8.12 12.67 14.18
C ALA A 16 7.18 13.17 15.29
N GLY A 17 6.91 12.34 16.31
CA GLY A 17 6.04 12.73 17.43
C GLY A 17 6.52 13.91 18.28
N ARG A 18 7.79 14.36 18.09
CA ARG A 18 8.34 15.54 18.77
C ARG A 18 8.04 16.85 18.06
N ASP A 19 7.53 16.80 16.82
CA ASP A 19 7.09 17.97 16.07
C ASP A 19 5.58 18.17 16.30
N PRO A 20 5.10 19.32 16.83
CA PRO A 20 3.66 19.53 17.05
C PRO A 20 2.79 19.32 15.81
N ILE A 21 3.32 19.55 14.59
CA ILE A 21 2.54 19.32 13.37
C ILE A 21 2.22 17.85 13.13
N PHE A 22 2.94 16.92 13.77
CA PHE A 22 2.67 15.49 13.73
C PHE A 22 1.22 15.17 14.09
N TRP A 23 0.72 15.77 15.17
CA TRP A 23 -0.63 15.50 15.67
C TRP A 23 -1.70 16.02 14.71
N LEU A 24 -1.50 17.20 14.12
CA LEU A 24 -2.42 17.75 13.12
C LEU A 24 -2.38 16.95 11.80
N HIS A 25 -1.19 16.50 11.40
CA HIS A 25 -1.03 15.62 10.25
C HIS A 25 -1.79 14.30 10.45
N HIS A 26 -1.61 13.64 11.60
CA HIS A 26 -2.28 12.39 11.91
C HIS A 26 -3.79 12.55 12.13
N ALA A 27 -4.25 13.69 12.67
CA ALA A 27 -5.67 13.99 12.72
C ALA A 27 -6.30 14.05 11.32
N ASN A 28 -5.59 14.59 10.31
CA ASN A 28 -6.12 14.55 8.95
C ASN A 28 -6.05 13.15 8.31
N ILE A 29 -5.08 12.30 8.69
CA ILE A 29 -5.06 10.90 8.26
C ILE A 29 -6.26 10.13 8.82
N ASP A 30 -6.58 10.32 10.10
CA ASP A 30 -7.75 9.74 10.74
C ASP A 30 -9.05 10.22 10.07
N ARG A 31 -9.16 11.51 9.78
CA ARG A 31 -10.25 12.09 8.97
C ARG A 31 -10.39 11.43 7.59
N LEU A 32 -9.27 11.15 6.91
CA LEU A 32 -9.28 10.51 5.59
C LEU A 32 -9.80 9.07 5.66
N TRP A 33 -9.53 8.34 6.74
CA TRP A 33 -10.10 7.01 6.97
C TRP A 33 -11.62 7.08 7.18
N GLU A 34 -12.11 8.01 8.02
CA GLU A 34 -13.57 8.21 8.18
C GLU A 34 -14.22 8.62 6.85
N ALA A 35 -13.57 9.48 6.06
CA ALA A 35 -14.06 9.91 4.75
C ALA A 35 -14.06 8.76 3.73
N TRP A 36 -13.10 7.86 3.82
CA TRP A 36 -13.04 6.65 3.00
C TRP A 36 -14.21 5.71 3.31
N LEU A 37 -14.52 5.47 4.59
CA LEU A 37 -15.68 4.65 5.00
C LEU A 37 -17.02 5.19 4.47
N ARG A 38 -17.19 6.52 4.43
CA ARG A 38 -18.43 7.16 3.96
C ARG A 38 -18.69 7.04 2.45
N ARG A 39 -17.75 6.51 1.66
CA ARG A 39 -17.93 6.29 0.21
C ARG A 39 -18.79 5.05 -0.14
N GLY A 40 -19.44 4.43 0.85
CA GLY A 40 -20.50 3.43 0.65
C GLY A 40 -20.00 1.99 0.53
N ASN A 41 -18.97 1.74 -0.27
CA ASN A 41 -18.46 0.38 -0.53
C ASN A 41 -17.27 -0.03 0.34
N ASN A 42 -16.81 0.86 1.21
CA ASN A 42 -15.63 0.65 2.03
C ASN A 42 -16.03 0.18 3.43
N ARG A 43 -15.32 -0.80 3.96
CA ARG A 43 -15.57 -1.39 5.27
C ARG A 43 -14.26 -1.67 6.00
N ASN A 44 -14.30 -1.55 7.32
CA ASN A 44 -13.21 -2.01 8.16
C ASN A 44 -13.14 -3.56 8.13
N PRO A 45 -11.96 -4.14 8.41
CA PRO A 45 -11.86 -5.58 8.61
C PRO A 45 -12.81 -6.08 9.71
N THR A 46 -13.46 -7.21 9.46
CA THR A 46 -14.41 -7.83 10.41
C THR A 46 -13.77 -8.92 11.26
N ARG A 47 -12.56 -9.36 10.93
CA ARG A 47 -11.86 -10.45 11.60
C ARG A 47 -11.54 -10.10 13.06
N ASN A 48 -11.75 -11.07 13.95
CA ASN A 48 -11.57 -10.90 15.40
C ASN A 48 -10.10 -10.63 15.78
N ASP A 49 -9.14 -11.22 15.07
CA ASP A 49 -7.71 -10.96 15.30
C ASP A 49 -7.32 -9.48 15.14
N TRP A 50 -8.00 -8.77 14.23
CA TRP A 50 -7.82 -7.33 14.05
C TRP A 50 -8.68 -6.52 15.03
N ARG A 51 -9.96 -6.90 15.20
CA ARG A 51 -10.92 -6.17 16.04
C ARG A 51 -10.57 -6.21 17.52
N ASP A 52 -10.11 -7.36 18.00
CA ASP A 52 -9.82 -7.60 19.42
C ASP A 52 -8.36 -7.29 19.77
N ALA A 53 -7.55 -6.87 18.80
CA ALA A 53 -6.15 -6.49 19.03
C ALA A 53 -6.05 -5.37 20.09
N PRO A 54 -5.31 -5.58 21.20
CA PRO A 54 -5.20 -4.63 22.28
C PRO A 54 -4.07 -3.62 22.06
N TRP A 55 -4.32 -2.36 22.44
CA TRP A 55 -3.36 -1.25 22.36
C TRP A 55 -3.25 -0.55 23.71
N VAL A 56 -2.04 -0.39 24.22
CA VAL A 56 -1.75 0.28 25.49
C VAL A 56 -1.38 1.74 25.23
N PHE A 57 -2.06 2.66 25.91
CA PHE A 57 -1.83 4.10 25.86
C PHE A 57 -1.39 4.62 27.23
N GLY A 58 -0.58 5.68 27.22
CA GLY A 58 -0.04 6.29 28.43
C GLY A 58 1.25 5.63 28.94
N SER A 59 1.70 6.02 30.12
CA SER A 59 2.92 5.50 30.75
C SER A 59 2.85 5.55 32.26
N GLY A 60 3.72 4.77 32.93
CA GLY A 60 3.77 4.70 34.39
C GLY A 60 2.47 4.16 34.99
N THR A 61 1.92 4.87 35.97
CA THR A 61 0.67 4.49 36.65
C THR A 61 -0.59 4.93 35.90
N THR A 62 -0.45 5.67 34.80
CA THR A 62 -1.58 6.18 34.00
C THR A 62 -1.60 5.50 32.64
N THR A 63 -1.86 4.20 32.64
CA THR A 63 -2.04 3.41 31.42
C THR A 63 -3.51 3.04 31.22
N THR A 64 -3.93 2.99 29.96
CA THR A 64 -5.24 2.45 29.56
C THR A 64 -5.05 1.53 28.37
N THR A 65 -5.87 0.50 28.28
CA THR A 65 -5.85 -0.43 27.15
C THR A 65 -7.16 -0.32 26.39
N LEU A 66 -7.09 -0.13 25.07
CA LEU A 66 -8.25 -0.14 24.18
C LEU A 66 -8.04 -1.18 23.09
N THR A 67 -9.10 -1.89 22.70
CA THR A 67 -9.07 -2.74 21.51
C THR A 67 -9.32 -1.91 20.25
N THR A 68 -8.91 -2.42 19.09
CA THR A 68 -9.24 -1.79 17.80
C THR A 68 -10.75 -1.54 17.69
N ALA A 69 -11.59 -2.52 18.06
CA ALA A 69 -13.05 -2.42 18.02
C ALA A 69 -13.63 -1.29 18.88
N GLN A 70 -12.94 -0.86 19.94
CA GLN A 70 -13.37 0.27 20.76
C GLN A 70 -13.09 1.62 20.09
N VAL A 71 -12.19 1.68 19.11
CA VAL A 71 -11.77 2.92 18.44
C VAL A 71 -12.18 3.00 16.96
N ILE A 72 -12.83 1.96 16.40
CA ILE A 72 -13.23 1.94 14.98
C ILE A 72 -14.35 2.93 14.61
N ASP A 73 -15.07 3.49 15.61
CA ASP A 73 -16.02 4.59 15.43
C ASP A 73 -15.64 5.75 16.37
N PRO A 74 -14.96 6.80 15.86
CA PRO A 74 -14.48 7.90 16.70
C PRO A 74 -15.58 8.71 17.39
N ARG A 75 -16.84 8.57 16.97
CA ARG A 75 -17.98 9.35 17.48
C ARG A 75 -18.64 8.69 18.68
N ARG A 76 -18.30 7.44 18.97
CA ARG A 76 -18.82 6.69 20.12
C ARG A 76 -17.84 6.79 21.30
N PRO A 77 -18.32 6.60 22.54
CA PRO A 77 -17.41 6.33 23.65
C PRO A 77 -16.48 5.16 23.31
N PRO A 78 -15.20 5.21 23.72
CA PRO A 78 -14.60 6.19 24.63
C PRO A 78 -14.07 7.47 23.95
N LEU A 79 -14.17 7.62 22.62
CA LEU A 79 -13.52 8.71 21.86
C LEU A 79 -14.38 9.98 21.76
N GLY A 80 -15.64 9.85 21.34
CA GLY A 80 -16.62 10.93 21.35
C GLY A 80 -16.32 12.17 20.48
N TYR A 81 -15.48 12.08 19.45
CA TYR A 81 -15.15 13.20 18.56
C TYR A 81 -15.67 13.01 17.13
N ARG A 82 -15.65 14.09 16.34
CA ARG A 82 -15.96 14.08 14.91
C ARG A 82 -15.15 15.14 14.17
N TYR A 83 -14.91 14.92 12.88
CA TYR A 83 -14.37 15.96 12.01
C TYR A 83 -15.45 16.86 11.43
N ALA A 84 -15.09 18.12 11.21
CA ALA A 84 -15.85 19.02 10.35
C ALA A 84 -15.69 18.63 8.86
N ASP A 85 -16.62 19.10 8.02
CA ASP A 85 -16.55 19.02 6.56
C ASP A 85 -16.28 17.61 6.02
N MET A 86 -17.05 16.64 6.50
CA MET A 86 -17.01 15.28 5.97
C MET A 86 -17.81 15.18 4.67
N PRO A 87 -17.35 14.40 3.67
CA PRO A 87 -18.14 14.18 2.47
C PRO A 87 -19.51 13.63 2.87
N VAL A 88 -20.57 14.26 2.35
CA VAL A 88 -21.94 13.76 2.47
C VAL A 88 -21.96 12.43 1.71
N ALA A 89 -22.25 11.35 2.43
CA ALA A 89 -22.44 10.06 1.78
C ALA A 89 -23.51 10.22 0.69
N ALA A 90 -23.29 9.65 -0.51
CA ALA A 90 -24.41 9.38 -1.39
C ALA A 90 -25.39 8.53 -0.56
N ALA A 91 -26.56 9.10 -0.28
CA ALA A 91 -27.43 8.66 0.78
C ALA A 91 -27.83 7.19 0.62
N ARG A 92 -27.29 6.31 1.47
CA ARG A 92 -28.00 5.18 2.06
C ARG A 92 -27.40 4.87 3.42
N GLU A 93 -28.20 5.12 4.46
CA GLU A 93 -28.21 4.52 5.80
C GLU A 93 -27.11 3.46 6.08
N ALA A 94 -25.87 3.89 6.31
CA ALA A 94 -24.77 3.03 6.76
C ALA A 94 -24.11 3.58 8.03
N LEU A 95 -24.90 4.28 8.84
CA LEU A 95 -24.49 4.79 10.15
C LEU A 95 -25.34 4.28 11.32
N ALA A 96 -26.27 3.40 11.00
CA ALA A 96 -27.04 2.62 11.94
C ALA A 96 -27.06 1.19 11.40
N GLU A 97 -25.90 0.53 11.35
CA GLU A 97 -25.96 -0.92 11.47
C GLU A 97 -26.49 -1.18 12.88
N ARG A 98 -27.75 -1.62 12.91
CA ARG A 98 -28.47 -2.03 14.10
C ARG A 98 -27.63 -3.08 14.81
N PHE A 99 -27.26 -2.81 16.06
CA PHE A 99 -26.52 -3.76 16.90
C PHE A 99 -27.38 -4.93 17.40
N ASP A 100 -28.64 -5.06 16.94
CA ASP A 100 -29.60 -6.09 17.38
C ASP A 100 -30.10 -7.02 16.26
N GLU A 101 -29.59 -6.92 15.03
CA GLU A 101 -29.93 -7.88 13.98
C GLU A 101 -28.83 -8.93 13.83
N VAL A 102 -29.17 -10.18 14.16
CA VAL A 102 -28.38 -11.35 13.78
C VAL A 102 -28.15 -11.26 12.26
N PRO A 103 -26.90 -11.17 11.78
CA PRO A 103 -26.65 -11.02 10.36
C PRO A 103 -27.24 -12.23 9.63
N GLN A 104 -28.19 -11.98 8.73
CA GLN A 104 -28.47 -12.92 7.64
C GLN A 104 -27.13 -13.20 6.95
N PRO A 105 -26.76 -14.45 6.65
CA PRO A 105 -25.51 -14.76 5.99
C PRO A 105 -25.58 -14.16 4.59
N VAL A 106 -25.04 -12.94 4.46
CA VAL A 106 -24.59 -12.43 3.17
C VAL A 106 -23.55 -13.45 2.77
N ALA A 107 -23.83 -14.23 1.72
CA ALA A 107 -22.93 -15.26 1.22
C ALA A 107 -21.52 -14.67 1.26
N GLU A 108 -20.65 -15.28 2.08
CA GLU A 108 -19.24 -14.93 2.13
C GLU A 108 -18.83 -14.78 0.69
N GLN A 109 -18.47 -13.56 0.26
CA GLN A 109 -17.70 -13.43 -0.97
C GLN A 109 -16.54 -14.37 -0.72
N GLU A 110 -16.52 -15.53 -1.40
CA GLU A 110 -15.46 -16.52 -1.24
C GLU A 110 -14.16 -15.73 -1.15
N GLU A 111 -13.54 -15.70 0.03
CA GLU A 111 -12.26 -15.03 0.21
C GLU A 111 -11.28 -15.86 -0.60
N ARG A 112 -11.18 -15.57 -1.89
CA ARG A 112 -10.26 -16.24 -2.79
C ARG A 112 -8.89 -15.66 -2.48
N PRO A 113 -7.98 -16.46 -1.87
CA PRO A 113 -6.68 -15.94 -1.54
C PRO A 113 -5.97 -15.53 -2.83
N PRO A 114 -5.36 -14.33 -2.89
CA PRO A 114 -4.59 -13.92 -4.04
C PRO A 114 -3.52 -14.96 -4.40
N GLU A 115 -3.45 -15.31 -5.67
CA GLU A 115 -2.50 -16.28 -6.19
C GLU A 115 -1.30 -15.58 -6.84
N MET A 116 -0.08 -15.94 -6.41
CA MET A 116 1.14 -15.44 -7.03
C MET A 116 1.38 -16.13 -8.37
N VAL A 117 1.46 -15.35 -9.43
CA VAL A 117 1.65 -15.83 -10.81
C VAL A 117 3.03 -15.54 -11.36
N GLY A 118 3.81 -14.67 -10.72
CA GLY A 118 5.18 -14.39 -11.14
C GLY A 118 5.97 -13.66 -10.07
N ALA A 119 7.29 -13.78 -10.13
CA ALA A 119 8.22 -13.03 -9.30
C ALA A 119 9.50 -12.67 -10.06
N SER A 120 10.21 -11.62 -9.62
CA SER A 120 11.55 -11.32 -10.10
C SER A 120 12.53 -12.41 -9.69
N SER A 121 13.54 -12.68 -10.53
CA SER A 121 14.57 -13.70 -10.29
C SER A 121 15.52 -13.35 -9.15
N GLY A 122 15.58 -12.08 -8.75
CA GLY A 122 16.37 -11.61 -7.63
C GLY A 122 16.01 -10.19 -7.19
N PRO A 123 16.78 -9.64 -6.24
CA PRO A 123 16.62 -8.28 -5.76
C PRO A 123 16.85 -7.24 -6.85
N VAL A 124 16.14 -6.12 -6.76
CA VAL A 124 16.17 -5.03 -7.73
C VAL A 124 16.75 -3.79 -7.05
N PRO A 125 17.93 -3.30 -7.46
CA PRO A 125 18.48 -2.07 -6.93
C PRO A 125 17.66 -0.86 -7.42
N VAL A 126 17.44 0.10 -6.53
CA VAL A 126 16.80 1.38 -6.82
C VAL A 126 17.81 2.50 -6.52
N GLY A 127 18.61 2.82 -7.55
CA GLY A 127 19.68 3.80 -7.46
C GLY A 127 19.25 5.22 -7.86
N SER A 128 20.22 6.04 -8.27
CA SER A 128 20.01 7.42 -8.71
C SER A 128 19.34 7.56 -10.08
N ARG A 129 19.34 6.50 -10.89
CA ARG A 129 18.73 6.43 -12.22
C ARG A 129 17.59 5.41 -12.25
N PRO A 130 16.67 5.51 -13.23
CA PRO A 130 15.64 4.51 -13.40
C PRO A 130 16.22 3.10 -13.57
N SER A 131 15.61 2.12 -12.90
CA SER A 131 15.92 0.69 -13.06
C SER A 131 14.65 -0.08 -13.42
N THR A 132 14.80 -1.24 -14.05
CA THR A 132 13.68 -2.10 -14.44
C THR A 132 13.91 -3.52 -13.94
N ALA A 133 12.90 -4.10 -13.32
CA ALA A 133 12.84 -5.50 -12.96
C ALA A 133 11.98 -6.27 -13.96
N ARG A 134 12.45 -7.45 -14.37
CA ARG A 134 11.63 -8.40 -15.11
C ARG A 134 10.99 -9.39 -14.16
N VAL A 135 9.71 -9.66 -14.38
CA VAL A 135 8.92 -10.67 -13.70
C VAL A 135 8.44 -11.65 -14.77
N ASP A 136 8.88 -12.91 -14.66
CA ASP A 136 8.37 -13.98 -15.50
C ASP A 136 7.03 -14.46 -14.94
N VAL A 137 6.00 -14.44 -15.79
CA VAL A 137 4.61 -14.73 -15.40
C VAL A 137 4.23 -16.11 -15.90
N ASN A 138 3.72 -16.92 -14.99
CA ASN A 138 3.21 -18.26 -15.23
C ASN A 138 1.68 -18.26 -15.17
N ALA A 139 1.06 -19.22 -15.84
CA ALA A 139 -0.35 -19.46 -15.66
C ALA A 139 -0.64 -19.83 -14.19
N PRO A 140 -1.65 -19.23 -13.53
CA PRO A 140 -2.09 -19.67 -12.22
C PRO A 140 -2.53 -21.13 -12.24
N ARG A 141 -2.32 -21.81 -11.13
CA ARG A 141 -2.59 -23.22 -10.86
C ARG A 141 -3.56 -23.41 -9.69
N GLY A 142 -3.83 -22.35 -8.92
CA GLY A 142 -4.66 -22.33 -7.73
C GLY A 142 -6.11 -21.89 -8.01
N PRO A 143 -6.77 -21.24 -7.04
CA PRO A 143 -8.18 -20.87 -7.15
C PRO A 143 -8.52 -20.03 -8.38
N VAL A 144 -7.56 -19.22 -8.83
CA VAL A 144 -7.72 -18.32 -9.99
C VAL A 144 -7.64 -19.08 -11.32
N ALA A 145 -6.98 -20.25 -11.36
CA ALA A 145 -6.82 -21.05 -12.57
C ALA A 145 -8.16 -21.46 -13.21
N ARG A 146 -9.21 -21.65 -12.39
CA ARG A 146 -10.56 -22.03 -12.84
C ARG A 146 -11.25 -20.96 -13.69
N LEU A 147 -10.71 -19.73 -13.71
CA LEU A 147 -11.27 -18.60 -14.44
C LEU A 147 -10.58 -18.36 -15.78
N ILE A 148 -9.49 -19.07 -16.08
CA ILE A 148 -8.76 -18.86 -17.33
C ILE A 148 -9.42 -19.64 -18.46
N GLY A 149 -9.86 -18.92 -19.49
CA GLY A 149 -10.13 -19.52 -20.81
C GLY A 149 -8.84 -19.92 -21.53
N GLU A 150 -8.94 -20.51 -22.71
CA GLU A 150 -7.81 -21.07 -23.48
C GLU A 150 -6.67 -20.07 -23.81
N SER A 151 -6.88 -18.77 -23.58
CA SER A 151 -5.99 -17.67 -24.00
C SER A 151 -4.80 -17.38 -23.06
N GLY A 152 -4.70 -18.03 -21.90
CA GLY A 152 -3.54 -17.89 -20.99
C GLY A 152 -3.31 -16.47 -20.41
N GLY A 153 -4.30 -15.58 -20.53
CA GLY A 153 -4.24 -14.19 -20.08
C GLY A 153 -4.74 -13.98 -18.64
N VAL A 154 -4.88 -12.72 -18.23
CA VAL A 154 -5.53 -12.39 -16.96
C VAL A 154 -6.98 -12.86 -17.02
N PRO A 155 -7.44 -13.70 -16.06
CA PRO A 155 -8.80 -14.19 -16.08
C PRO A 155 -9.83 -13.04 -16.06
N PRO A 156 -10.93 -13.15 -16.81
CA PRO A 156 -12.00 -12.15 -16.77
C PRO A 156 -12.52 -11.95 -15.34
N GLY A 157 -12.63 -10.69 -14.92
CA GLY A 157 -13.10 -10.34 -13.58
C GLY A 157 -12.02 -10.33 -12.48
N SER A 158 -10.82 -10.87 -12.73
CA SER A 158 -9.74 -10.86 -11.75
C SER A 158 -9.18 -9.45 -11.50
N ARG A 159 -8.75 -9.23 -10.27
CA ARG A 159 -7.93 -8.09 -9.85
C ARG A 159 -6.47 -8.49 -9.93
N VAL A 160 -5.63 -7.54 -10.31
CA VAL A 160 -4.19 -7.75 -10.50
C VAL A 160 -3.42 -6.84 -9.55
N PHE A 161 -2.52 -7.42 -8.77
CA PHE A 161 -1.72 -6.71 -7.78
C PHE A 161 -0.23 -6.90 -8.04
N LEU A 162 0.48 -5.78 -8.03
CA LEU A 162 1.94 -5.73 -7.98
C LEU A 162 2.37 -5.57 -6.53
N ARG A 163 3.16 -6.51 -6.01
CA ARG A 163 3.70 -6.47 -4.66
C ARG A 163 5.21 -6.27 -4.70
N LEU A 164 5.69 -5.29 -3.94
CA LEU A 164 7.09 -5.06 -3.67
C LEU A 164 7.38 -5.54 -2.25
N GLU A 165 8.31 -6.47 -2.12
CA GLU A 165 8.64 -7.10 -0.86
C GLU A 165 10.08 -6.81 -0.48
N ASN A 166 10.30 -6.74 0.83
CA ASN A 166 11.62 -6.54 1.42
C ASN A 166 12.35 -5.32 0.85
N VAL A 167 11.66 -4.17 0.82
CA VAL A 167 12.28 -2.91 0.46
C VAL A 167 13.18 -2.46 1.61
N THR A 168 14.49 -2.52 1.42
CA THR A 168 15.49 -2.22 2.44
C THR A 168 16.46 -1.12 1.99
N ALA A 169 17.07 -0.43 2.96
CA ALA A 169 18.15 0.54 2.73
C ALA A 169 18.86 0.90 4.05
N THR A 170 20.12 1.32 3.97
CA THR A 170 20.79 2.05 5.06
C THR A 170 20.89 3.55 4.78
N ARG A 171 20.83 3.94 3.50
CA ARG A 171 20.93 5.31 3.01
C ARG A 171 20.00 5.52 1.82
N LEU A 172 19.09 6.47 1.97
CA LEU A 172 18.12 6.82 0.93
C LEU A 172 18.70 7.85 -0.04
N GLY A 173 18.67 7.54 -1.33
CA GLY A 173 18.98 8.49 -2.40
C GLY A 173 17.81 9.42 -2.72
N ALA A 174 16.60 8.88 -2.82
CA ALA A 174 15.37 9.64 -3.07
C ALA A 174 14.40 9.57 -1.87
N GLY A 175 13.48 10.54 -1.79
CA GLY A 175 12.37 10.50 -0.81
C GLY A 175 11.20 9.62 -1.24
N SER A 176 11.07 9.38 -2.54
CA SER A 176 10.03 8.53 -3.12
C SER A 176 10.48 8.00 -4.49
N VAL A 177 9.86 6.90 -4.91
CA VAL A 177 10.13 6.23 -6.18
C VAL A 177 8.80 6.02 -6.90
N VAL A 178 8.68 6.48 -8.15
CA VAL A 178 7.49 6.21 -8.97
C VAL A 178 7.65 4.83 -9.60
N VAL A 179 6.61 4.00 -9.46
CA VAL A 179 6.56 2.65 -10.01
C VAL A 179 5.69 2.66 -11.26
N HIS A 180 6.26 2.22 -12.39
CA HIS A 180 5.55 2.03 -13.65
C HIS A 180 5.61 0.57 -14.08
N VAL A 181 4.67 0.16 -14.93
CA VAL A 181 4.61 -1.20 -15.50
C VAL A 181 4.68 -1.15 -17.02
N ASN A 182 5.41 -2.09 -17.62
CA ASN A 182 5.61 -2.27 -19.06
C ASN A 182 5.97 -0.97 -19.79
N VAL A 183 6.86 -0.14 -19.24
CA VAL A 183 7.41 1.00 -20.00
C VAL A 183 8.29 0.44 -21.14
N PRO A 184 8.10 0.88 -22.40
CA PRO A 184 8.94 0.42 -23.51
C PRO A 184 10.43 0.66 -23.26
N SER A 185 11.28 -0.27 -23.70
CA SER A 185 12.73 -0.15 -23.56
C SER A 185 13.25 1.14 -24.20
N GLY A 186 14.11 1.88 -23.49
CA GLY A 186 14.67 3.15 -23.95
C GLY A 186 13.73 4.36 -23.82
N ALA A 187 12.47 4.16 -23.47
CA ALA A 187 11.52 5.25 -23.26
C ALA A 187 11.58 5.79 -21.82
N SER A 188 11.20 7.05 -21.63
CA SER A 188 11.10 7.66 -20.31
C SER A 188 9.79 7.23 -19.64
N PRO A 189 9.81 6.68 -18.41
CA PRO A 189 8.58 6.34 -17.68
C PRO A 189 7.62 7.51 -17.48
N ARG A 190 8.13 8.76 -17.47
CA ARG A 190 7.31 9.97 -17.32
C ARG A 190 6.34 10.18 -18.49
N ASP A 191 6.62 9.60 -19.64
CA ASP A 191 5.78 9.71 -20.84
C ASP A 191 4.60 8.73 -20.82
N PHE A 192 4.52 7.86 -19.80
CA PHE A 192 3.49 6.82 -19.66
C PHE A 192 2.70 6.95 -18.33
N PRO A 193 1.99 8.06 -18.11
CA PRO A 193 1.21 8.25 -16.88
C PRO A 193 0.09 7.23 -16.71
N ASP A 194 -0.41 6.65 -17.80
CA ASP A 194 -1.39 5.55 -17.84
C ASP A 194 -0.80 4.21 -17.32
N ARG A 195 0.53 4.09 -17.28
CA ARG A 195 1.27 2.93 -16.78
C ARG A 195 1.82 3.10 -15.37
N LYS A 196 1.50 4.20 -14.70
CA LYS A 196 1.93 4.47 -13.32
C LYS A 196 1.13 3.61 -12.34
N ALA A 197 1.79 2.61 -11.75
CA ALA A 197 1.22 1.76 -10.70
C ALA A 197 1.05 2.52 -9.38
N GLY A 198 1.99 3.40 -9.04
CA GLY A 198 1.90 4.22 -7.84
C GLY A 198 3.21 4.90 -7.43
N LEU A 199 3.20 5.46 -6.23
CA LEU A 199 4.36 6.08 -5.60
C LEU A 199 4.78 5.24 -4.39
N LEU A 200 6.00 4.73 -4.40
CA LEU A 200 6.62 4.08 -3.26
C LEU A 200 7.30 5.13 -2.37
N SER A 201 6.70 5.43 -1.23
CA SER A 201 7.33 6.28 -0.21
C SER A 201 8.51 5.56 0.44
N MET A 202 9.62 6.29 0.61
CA MET A 202 10.82 5.81 1.32
C MET A 202 10.76 6.05 2.83
N PHE A 203 9.70 6.69 3.33
CA PHE A 203 9.49 6.90 4.76
C PHE A 203 9.40 5.55 5.49
N GLY A 204 10.22 5.36 6.52
CA GLY A 204 10.27 4.13 7.30
C GLY A 204 11.12 3.00 6.71
N VAL A 205 11.73 3.17 5.53
CA VAL A 205 12.51 2.09 4.89
C VAL A 205 13.77 1.77 5.70
N ILE A 206 14.52 2.79 6.13
CA ILE A 206 15.73 2.60 6.95
C ILE A 206 15.37 1.94 8.28
N GLU A 207 14.32 2.43 8.92
CA GLU A 207 13.84 1.96 10.22
C GLU A 207 13.39 0.49 10.13
N SER A 208 12.62 0.14 9.09
CA SER A 208 12.16 -1.24 8.84
C SER A 208 13.27 -2.20 8.41
N SER A 209 14.44 -1.68 7.99
CA SER A 209 15.61 -2.48 7.61
C SER A 209 16.48 -2.86 8.81
N LYS A 210 16.22 -2.30 9.99
CA LYS A 210 16.96 -2.59 11.21
C LYS A 210 16.25 -3.69 11.98
N LYS A 211 17.00 -4.74 12.33
CA LYS A 211 16.52 -5.77 13.23
C LYS A 211 16.44 -5.22 14.66
N SER A 212 15.34 -5.51 15.35
CA SER A 212 15.11 -5.24 16.77
C SER A 212 14.31 -6.39 17.39
N ASP A 213 13.97 -6.27 18.68
CA ASP A 213 13.13 -7.25 19.37
C ASP A 213 11.70 -7.31 18.80
N THR A 214 11.24 -6.22 18.16
CA THR A 214 9.89 -6.07 17.61
C THR A 214 9.85 -6.04 16.08
N HIS A 215 11.00 -5.94 15.41
CA HIS A 215 11.10 -5.85 13.96
C HIS A 215 12.16 -6.83 13.42
N SER A 216 11.77 -7.62 12.42
CA SER A 216 12.67 -8.61 11.80
C SER A 216 13.83 -8.00 11.01
N GLY A 217 13.77 -6.69 10.72
CA GLY A 217 14.70 -6.02 9.81
C GLY A 217 14.49 -6.38 8.33
N SER A 218 13.36 -7.03 8.00
CA SER A 218 13.08 -7.51 6.64
C SER A 218 12.66 -6.39 5.67
N GLY A 219 12.65 -5.13 6.09
CA GLY A 219 12.28 -4.00 5.25
C GLY A 219 10.77 -3.76 5.16
N LYS A 220 10.41 -2.81 4.31
CA LYS A 220 9.03 -2.38 4.07
C LYS A 220 8.43 -3.14 2.89
N ASN A 221 7.13 -3.41 2.94
CA ASN A 221 6.37 -3.94 1.81
C ASN A 221 5.46 -2.86 1.21
N ALA A 222 5.08 -3.02 -0.06
CA ALA A 222 4.08 -2.19 -0.73
C ALA A 222 3.29 -3.02 -1.74
N THR A 223 2.01 -2.68 -1.91
CA THR A 223 1.14 -3.33 -2.89
C THR A 223 0.43 -2.25 -3.71
N PHE A 224 0.40 -2.44 -5.03
CA PHE A 224 -0.30 -1.60 -5.98
C PHE A 224 -1.33 -2.45 -6.74
N GLU A 225 -2.57 -1.99 -6.80
CA GLU A 225 -3.55 -2.59 -7.70
C GLU A 225 -3.33 -2.04 -9.12
N ILE A 226 -2.96 -2.93 -10.05
CA ILE A 226 -2.66 -2.58 -11.45
C ILE A 226 -3.72 -3.10 -12.42
N THR A 227 -4.86 -3.61 -11.92
CA THR A 227 -5.97 -4.15 -12.72
C THR A 227 -6.34 -3.27 -13.90
N ARG A 228 -6.48 -1.94 -13.66
CA ARG A 228 -6.84 -0.99 -14.71
C ARG A 228 -5.75 -0.89 -15.79
N ILE A 229 -4.48 -0.86 -15.40
CA ILE A 229 -3.35 -0.74 -16.32
C ILE A 229 -3.29 -1.98 -17.21
N VAL A 230 -3.41 -3.17 -16.61
CA VAL A 230 -3.39 -4.44 -17.33
C VAL A 230 -4.55 -4.52 -18.34
N LYS A 231 -5.77 -4.14 -17.93
CA LYS A 231 -6.93 -4.09 -18.83
C LYS A 231 -6.71 -3.15 -20.02
N THR A 232 -6.17 -1.95 -19.78
CA THR A 232 -5.86 -0.98 -20.85
C THR A 232 -4.81 -1.53 -21.82
N LEU A 233 -3.72 -2.11 -21.30
CA LEU A 233 -2.66 -2.68 -22.14
C LEU A 233 -3.17 -3.89 -22.94
N ALA A 234 -3.99 -4.75 -22.33
CA ALA A 234 -4.57 -5.92 -23.00
C ALA A 234 -5.52 -5.50 -24.13
N ALA A 235 -6.39 -4.51 -23.88
CA ALA A 235 -7.28 -3.97 -24.91
C ALA A 235 -6.52 -3.34 -26.09
N ALA A 236 -5.33 -2.80 -25.83
CA ALA A 236 -4.45 -2.23 -26.86
C ALA A 236 -3.53 -3.28 -27.54
N GLY A 237 -3.62 -4.57 -27.19
CA GLY A 237 -2.71 -5.61 -27.70
C GLY A 237 -1.25 -5.47 -27.22
N GLN A 238 -1.03 -4.73 -26.13
CA GLN A 238 0.29 -4.42 -25.56
C GLN A 238 0.59 -5.18 -24.26
N TRP A 239 -0.30 -6.09 -23.86
CA TRP A 239 -0.08 -6.97 -22.71
C TRP A 239 0.51 -8.30 -23.17
N ASP A 240 1.67 -8.65 -22.62
CA ASP A 240 2.24 -9.98 -22.76
C ASP A 240 1.92 -10.79 -21.48
N PRO A 241 1.12 -11.86 -21.55
CA PRO A 241 0.71 -12.60 -20.36
C PRO A 241 1.84 -13.40 -19.71
N LYS A 242 3.01 -13.51 -20.34
CA LYS A 242 4.15 -14.28 -19.85
C LYS A 242 5.22 -13.42 -19.20
N LYS A 243 5.13 -12.09 -19.29
CA LYS A 243 6.14 -11.18 -18.72
C LYS A 243 5.54 -9.87 -18.24
N LEU A 244 6.16 -9.33 -17.19
CA LEU A 244 5.89 -7.99 -16.68
C LEU A 244 7.22 -7.29 -16.44
N ASP A 245 7.41 -6.12 -17.03
CA ASP A 245 8.54 -5.25 -16.74
C ASP A 245 8.08 -4.16 -15.76
N VAL A 246 8.82 -3.96 -14.67
CA VAL A 246 8.47 -3.01 -13.60
C VAL A 246 9.59 -1.99 -13.45
N SER A 247 9.30 -0.73 -13.75
CA SER A 247 10.29 0.36 -13.71
C SER A 247 10.18 1.18 -12.44
N PHE A 248 11.32 1.42 -11.81
CA PHE A 248 11.49 2.22 -10.59
C PHE A 248 12.17 3.53 -10.96
N THR A 249 11.45 4.64 -10.85
CA THR A 249 11.97 5.98 -11.18
C THR A 249 12.13 6.79 -9.90
N PRO A 250 13.36 7.07 -9.42
CA PRO A 250 13.54 7.91 -8.25
C PRO A 250 13.03 9.33 -8.52
N VAL A 251 12.34 9.91 -7.54
CA VAL A 251 11.86 11.30 -7.61
C VAL A 251 13.00 12.23 -7.18
N PRO A 252 13.41 13.19 -8.04
CA PRO A 252 14.42 14.18 -7.68
C PRO A 252 13.99 15.05 -6.49
N ASP A 253 14.97 15.54 -5.74
CA ASP A 253 14.74 16.52 -4.69
C ASP A 253 14.40 17.91 -5.26
N ALA A 254 14.22 18.90 -4.38
CA ALA A 254 13.88 20.27 -4.78
C ALA A 254 14.96 20.94 -5.67
N THR A 255 16.18 20.41 -5.71
CA THR A 255 17.27 20.89 -6.58
C THR A 255 17.31 20.17 -7.92
N GLY A 256 16.43 19.19 -8.15
CA GLY A 256 16.44 18.34 -9.33
C GLY A 256 17.46 17.20 -9.26
N SER A 257 18.09 16.98 -8.11
CA SER A 257 19.12 15.95 -7.92
C SER A 257 18.54 14.65 -7.36
N VAL A 258 19.14 13.53 -7.71
CA VAL A 258 18.94 12.24 -7.03
C VAL A 258 20.28 11.76 -6.50
N PRO A 259 20.58 12.00 -5.20
CA PRO A 259 21.75 11.43 -4.57
C PRO A 259 21.81 9.91 -4.70
N GLU A 260 23.02 9.35 -4.64
CA GLU A 260 23.17 7.91 -4.51
C GLU A 260 22.56 7.40 -3.20
N GLY A 261 22.08 6.16 -3.23
CA GLY A 261 21.53 5.43 -2.09
C GLY A 261 21.70 3.93 -2.30
N ASP A 262 21.32 3.13 -1.31
CA ASP A 262 21.47 1.67 -1.33
C ASP A 262 20.11 0.94 -1.23
N VAL A 263 19.05 1.57 -1.74
CA VAL A 263 17.71 1.00 -1.72
C VAL A 263 17.68 -0.26 -2.60
N ALA A 264 17.15 -1.35 -2.05
CA ALA A 264 16.90 -2.58 -2.79
C ALA A 264 15.47 -3.06 -2.54
N VAL A 265 14.79 -3.50 -3.59
CA VAL A 265 13.54 -4.25 -3.51
C VAL A 265 13.90 -5.73 -3.54
N GLY A 266 13.76 -6.45 -2.43
CA GLY A 266 14.15 -7.86 -2.36
C GLY A 266 13.40 -8.77 -3.34
N ARG A 267 12.11 -8.49 -3.58
CA ARG A 267 11.32 -9.21 -4.58
C ARG A 267 10.19 -8.36 -5.16
N VAL A 268 9.95 -8.51 -6.46
CA VAL A 268 8.80 -7.94 -7.16
C VAL A 268 7.90 -9.09 -7.59
N SER A 269 6.66 -9.11 -7.13
CA SER A 269 5.74 -10.24 -7.35
C SER A 269 4.41 -9.77 -7.97
N LEU A 270 3.84 -10.58 -8.85
CA LEU A 270 2.53 -10.37 -9.47
C LEU A 270 1.51 -11.35 -8.89
N PHE A 271 0.36 -10.84 -8.48
CA PHE A 271 -0.74 -11.63 -7.95
C PHE A 271 -2.03 -11.40 -8.73
N TYR A 272 -2.81 -12.46 -8.91
CA TYR A 272 -4.21 -12.38 -9.35
C TYR A 272 -5.14 -12.73 -8.18
N ALA A 273 -6.26 -12.02 -8.05
CA ALA A 273 -7.29 -12.28 -7.05
C ALA A 273 -8.68 -12.24 -7.68
#